data_AF-A0A1S2M494-F1
#
_entry.id   AF-A0A1S2M494-F1
#
_cell.length_a   1.000
_cell.length_b   1.000
_cell.length_c   1.000
_cell.angle_alpha   90.00
_cell.angle_beta   90.00
_cell.angle_gamma   90.00
#
_symmetry.space_group_name_H-M   'P 1'
#
loop_
_entity.id
_entity.type
_entity.pdbx_description
1 polymer ?
#
loop_
_entity_poly.entity_id
_entity_poly.type
_entity_poly.pdbx_seq_one_letter_code
_entity_poly.pdbx_strand_id
1 'polypeptide(L)' 'MLAQYLWSRSGEILIRLIINISVVLGFFFIIGKLFNKEFFYGSIAIGVVISFSIIEIFTYKKWLRENTE' A
#
# COMPACT_ATOMS: atom_id res chain seq x y z
N MET A 1 16.07 13.81 -5.04
CA MET A 1 16.13 12.33 -5.12
C MET A 1 14.77 11.66 -4.89
N LEU A 2 13.99 12.02 -3.85
CA LEU A 2 12.64 11.45 -3.65
C LEU A 2 11.70 11.65 -4.86
N ALA A 3 11.66 12.85 -5.45
CA ALA A 3 10.85 13.10 -6.64
C ALA A 3 11.28 12.24 -7.86
N GLN A 4 12.58 11.97 -8.00
CA GLN A 4 13.09 11.09 -9.07
C GLN A 4 12.72 9.62 -8.83
N TYR A 5 12.78 9.17 -7.57
CA TYR A 5 12.31 7.84 -7.17
C TYR A 5 10.81 7.67 -7.46
N LEU A 6 10.00 8.63 -7.03
CA LEU A 6 8.56 8.61 -7.27
C LEU A 6 8.26 8.69 -8.76
N TRP A 7 8.99 9.50 -9.53
CA TRP A 7 8.81 9.58 -10.98
C TRP A 7 9.14 8.26 -11.68
N SER A 8 10.28 7.63 -11.35
CA SER A 8 10.74 6.40 -11.99
C SER A 8 9.92 5.16 -11.62
N ARG A 9 9.32 5.13 -10.42
CA ARG A 9 8.55 3.98 -9.92
C ARG A 9 7.07 4.23 -9.70
N SER A 10 6.55 5.41 -10.03
CA SER A 10 5.15 5.81 -9.81
C SER A 10 4.14 4.75 -10.29
N GLY A 11 4.33 4.22 -11.50
CA GLY A 11 3.45 3.20 -12.06
C GLY A 11 3.41 1.91 -11.22
N GLU A 12 4.59 1.39 -10.83
CA GLU A 12 4.65 0.19 -9.99
C GLU A 12 4.08 0.42 -8.59
N ILE A 13 4.35 1.58 -8.00
CA ILE A 13 3.86 1.96 -6.66
C ILE A 13 2.33 2.01 -6.68
N LEU A 14 1.73 2.64 -7.70
CA LEU A 14 0.28 2.71 -7.86
C LEU A 14 -0.35 1.33 -8.07
N ILE A 15 0.24 0.49 -8.94
CA ILE A 15 -0.26 -0.88 -9.18
C ILE A 15 -0.20 -1.70 -7.89
N ARG A 16 0.92 -1.68 -7.16
CA ARG A 16 1.06 -2.39 -5.88
C ARG A 16 0.06 -1.88 -4.85
N LEU A 17 -0.19 -0.58 -4.79
CA LEU A 17 -1.18 0.00 -3.87
C LEU A 17 -2.60 -0.48 -4.19
N ILE A 18 -3.01 -0.42 -5.47
CA ILE A 18 -4.34 -0.87 -5.90
C ILE A 18 -4.54 -2.35 -5.57
N ILE A 19 -3.57 -3.20 -5.92
CA ILE A 19 -3.64 -4.64 -5.62
C ILE A 19 -3.78 -4.89 -4.11
N ASN A 20 -2.98 -4.21 -3.28
CA ASN A 20 -3.06 -4.37 -1.82
C ASN A 20 -4.42 -3.94 -1.27
N ILE A 21 -4.96 -2.81 -1.73
CA ILE A 21 -6.29 -2.34 -1.30
C ILE A 21 -7.36 -3.36 -1.72
N SER A 22 -7.35 -3.82 -2.97
CA SER A 22 -8.33 -4.80 -3.47
C SER A 22 -8.27 -6.12 -2.69
N VAL A 23 -7.08 -6.63 -2.41
CA VAL A 23 -6.90 -7.89 -1.65
C VAL A 23 -7.41 -7.74 -0.22
N VAL A 24 -7.02 -6.67 0.47
CA VAL A 24 -7.42 -6.46 1.87
C VAL A 24 -8.92 -6.24 1.99
N LEU A 25 -9.51 -5.37 1.15
CA LEU A 25 -10.95 -5.12 1.18
C LEU A 25 -11.74 -6.39 0.81
N GLY A 26 -11.27 -7.16 -0.18
CA GLY A 26 -11.89 -8.43 -0.56
C GLY A 26 -11.85 -9.45 0.58
N PHE A 27 -10.74 -9.55 1.31
CA PHE A 27 -10.62 -10.41 2.48
C PHE A 27 -11.58 -10.01 3.59
N PHE A 28 -11.65 -8.72 3.94
CA PHE A 28 -12.59 -8.22 4.93
C PHE A 28 -14.06 -8.38 4.51
N PHE A 29 -14.36 -8.28 3.20
CA PHE A 29 -15.69 -8.56 2.68
C PHE A 29 -16.09 -10.02 2.88
N ILE A 30 -15.20 -10.97 2.55
CA ILE A 30 -15.44 -12.40 2.75
C ILE A 30 -15.66 -12.70 4.25
N ILE A 31 -14.80 -12.16 5.12
CA ILE A 31 -14.95 -12.31 6.57
C ILE A 31 -16.26 -11.68 7.06
N GLY A 32 -16.59 -10.47 6.60
CA GLY A 32 -17.83 -9.79 6.99
C GLY A 32 -19.05 -10.62 6.66
N LYS A 33 -19.06 -11.25 5.49
CA LYS A 33 -20.11 -12.17 5.06
C LYS A 33 -20.15 -13.46 5.90
N LEU A 34 -18.99 -14.03 6.26
CA LEU A 34 -18.89 -15.25 7.07
C LEU A 34 -19.36 -15.05 8.51
N PHE A 35 -19.04 -13.90 9.11
CA PHE A 35 -19.38 -13.59 10.50
C PHE A 35 -20.63 -12.73 10.66
N ASN A 36 -21.31 -12.41 9.56
CA ASN A 36 -22.44 -11.48 9.50
C ASN A 36 -22.16 -10.16 10.25
N LYS A 37 -20.95 -9.62 10.03
CA LYS A 37 -20.46 -8.39 10.65
C LYS A 37 -20.16 -7.36 9.59
N GLU A 38 -20.56 -6.13 9.84
CA GLU A 38 -20.19 -5.00 9.02
C GLU A 38 -18.85 -4.44 9.46
N PHE A 39 -17.94 -4.26 8.51
CA PHE A 39 -16.66 -3.61 8.71
C PHE A 39 -16.69 -2.21 8.12
N PHE A 40 -16.01 -1.27 8.79
CA PHE A 40 -15.85 0.07 8.25
C PHE A 40 -14.72 0.07 7.20
N TYR A 41 -15.09 -0.13 5.94
CA TYR A 41 -14.13 -0.23 4.82
C TYR A 41 -13.27 1.02 4.64
N GLY A 42 -13.78 2.20 5.03
CA GLY A 42 -13.01 3.45 5.01
C GLY A 42 -11.79 3.42 5.91
N SER A 43 -11.92 2.94 7.16
CA SER A 43 -10.77 2.83 8.07
C SER A 43 -9.80 1.75 7.63
N ILE A 44 -10.30 0.65 7.04
CA ILE A 44 -9.45 -0.41 6.51
C ILE A 44 -8.60 0.13 5.35
N ALA A 45 -9.20 0.86 4.40
CA ALA A 45 -8.47 1.46 3.29
C ALA A 45 -7.42 2.47 3.77
N ILE A 46 -7.76 3.33 4.75
CA ILE A 46 -6.81 4.26 5.37
C ILE A 46 -5.64 3.51 6.03
N GLY A 47 -5.94 2.44 6.79
CA GLY A 47 -4.92 1.60 7.41
C GLY A 47 -3.96 1.01 6.36
N VAL A 48 -4.49 0.48 5.26
CA VAL A 48 -3.68 -0.05 4.14
C VAL A 48 -2.79 1.03 3.53
N VAL A 49 -3.32 2.24 3.28
CA VAL A 49 -2.54 3.35 2.71
C VAL A 49 -1.40 3.77 3.63
N ILE A 50 -1.65 3.85 4.95
CA ILE A 50 -0.61 4.21 5.93
C ILE A 50 0.47 3.13 5.99
N SER A 51 0.08 1.86 6.11
CA SER A 51 1.03 0.74 6.13
C SER A 51 1.86 0.68 4.84
N PHE A 52 1.22 0.87 3.68
CA PHE A 52 1.91 0.91 2.40
C PHE A 52 2.90 2.07 2.31
N SER A 53 2.52 3.26 2.78
CA SER A 53 3.40 4.44 2.81
C SER A 53 4.65 4.20 3.65
N ILE A 54 4.50 3.54 4.81
CA ILE A 54 5.65 3.19 5.67
C ILE A 54 6.59 2.22 4.96
N ILE A 55 6.06 1.17 4.32
CA ILE A 55 6.86 0.20 3.55
C ILE A 55 7.62 0.91 2.42
N GLU A 56 6.93 1.78 1.68
CA GLU A 56 7.51 2.53 0.56
C GLU A 56 8.64 3.46 1.03
N ILE A 57 8.54 4.04 2.22
CA ILE A 57 9.63 4.84 2.83
C ILE A 57 10.87 3.97 3.09
N PHE A 58 10.69 2.74 3.59
CA PHE A 58 11.82 1.81 3.78
C PHE A 58 12.45 1.40 2.45
N THR A 59 11.63 1.13 1.43
CA THR A 59 12.10 0.81 0.07
C THR A 59 12.85 1.99 -0.55
N TYR A 60 12.34 3.21 -0.40
CA TYR A 60 13.01 4.44 -0.84
C TYR A 60 14.38 4.60 -0.17
N LYS A 61 14.47 4.40 1.15
CA LYS A 61 15.75 4.48 1.87
C LYS A 61 16.77 3.47 1.36
N LYS A 62 16.32 2.25 1.02
CA LYS A 62 17.19 1.23 0.42
C LYS A 62 17.67 1.65 -0.97
N TRP A 63 16.76 2.09 -1.83
CA TRP A 63 17.08 2.59 -3.17
C TRP A 63 18.07 3.77 -3.12
N LEU A 64 17.86 4.70 -2.19
CA LEU A 64 18.76 5.84 -2.02
C LEU A 64 20.19 5.39 -1.70
N ARG A 65 20.38 4.36 -0.88
CA ARG A 65 21.71 3.83 -0.56
C ARG A 65 22.38 3.24 -1.80
N GLU A 66 21.65 2.46 -2.59
CA GLU A 66 22.17 1.82 -3.82
C GLU A 66 22.51 2.82 -4.94
N ASN A 67 21.90 4.01 -4.93
CA ASN A 67 22.09 5.05 -5.94
C ASN A 67 22.99 6.21 -5.51
N THR A 68 23.57 6.15 -4.30
CA THR A 68 24.51 7.17 -3.78
C THR A 68 25.94 6.64 -3.67
N GLU A 69 26.15 5.33 -3.76
CA GLU A 69 27.46 4.69 -3.97
C GLU A 69 27.84 4.66 -5.46
#